data_AF-A0A3M2SG52-F1
#
_entry.id   AF-A0A3M2SG52-F1
#
_cell.length_a   1.000
_cell.length_b   1.000
_cell.length_c   1.000
_cell.angle_alpha   90.00
_cell.angle_beta   90.00
_cell.angle_gamma   90.00
#
_symmetry.space_group_name_H-M   'P 1'
#
loop_
_entity.id
_entity.type
_entity.pdbx_description
1 polymer ?
#
loop_
_entity_poly.entity_id
_entity_poly.type
_entity_poly.pdbx_seq_one_letter_code
_entity_poly.pdbx_strand_id
1 'polypeptide(L)' 'MLSEGWEFRTDFDGATGDRQFGLDYLRQVYLRDTPDMSGRVTVPVLWDRQTGRIVSNESADIIRMFNSAFDG' A
#
# COMPACT_ATOMS: atom_id res chain seq x y z
N MET A 1 -2.78 16.88 14.01
CA MET A 1 -3.46 16.13 12.93
C MET A 1 -2.40 15.90 11.86
N LEU A 2 -1.99 14.65 11.60
CA LEU A 2 -0.95 14.37 10.59
C LEU A 2 -1.46 14.90 9.24
N SER A 3 -0.83 15.95 8.70
CA SER A 3 -1.31 16.62 7.48
C SER A 3 -1.17 15.74 6.24
N GLU A 4 -0.25 14.77 6.27
CA GLU A 4 0.19 14.00 5.10
C GLU A 4 -0.37 12.57 5.02
N GLY A 5 -1.11 12.10 6.04
CA GLY A 5 -1.66 10.74 6.09
C GLY A 5 -0.65 9.69 6.57
N TRP A 6 -0.61 8.53 5.89
CA TRP A 6 0.29 7.41 6.24
C TRP A 6 1.72 7.68 5.75
N GLU A 7 2.66 7.68 6.68
CA GLU A 7 4.08 7.97 6.44
C GLU A 7 4.95 6.71 6.63
N PHE A 8 6.05 6.64 5.90
CA PHE A 8 7.05 5.57 5.99
C PHE A 8 8.22 5.96 6.89
N ARG A 9 7.92 6.59 8.03
CA ARG A 9 8.93 6.91 9.04
C ARG A 9 9.52 5.65 9.67
N THR A 10 10.76 5.76 10.11
CA THR A 10 11.54 4.65 10.70
C THR A 10 11.96 4.93 12.15
N ASP A 11 11.49 6.03 12.74
CA ASP A 11 11.84 6.46 14.09
C ASP A 11 10.91 5.92 15.19
N PHE A 12 10.06 4.95 14.85
CA PHE A 12 9.18 4.26 15.77
C PHE A 12 9.42 2.74 15.72
N ASP A 13 9.41 2.08 16.87
CA ASP A 13 9.67 0.64 16.95
C ASP A 13 8.61 -0.17 16.18
N GLY A 14 9.07 -1.08 15.32
CA GLY A 14 8.23 -1.85 14.40
C GLY A 14 7.83 -1.12 13.10
N ALA A 15 8.07 0.19 12.96
CA ALA A 15 7.89 0.88 11.68
C ALA A 15 9.05 0.56 10.72
N THR A 16 8.74 0.03 9.54
CA THR A 16 9.77 -0.53 8.65
C THR A 16 10.25 0.42 7.57
N GLY A 17 9.59 1.57 7.40
CA GLY A 17 9.65 2.36 6.17
C GLY A 17 9.13 1.60 4.95
N ASP A 18 9.26 2.22 3.78
CA ASP A 18 8.97 1.58 2.49
C ASP A 18 10.19 0.80 1.99
N ARG A 19 10.14 -0.53 2.14
CA ARG A 19 11.20 -1.43 1.69
C ARG A 19 11.20 -1.70 0.18
N GLN A 20 10.17 -1.27 -0.54
CA GLN A 20 10.00 -1.57 -1.96
C GLN A 20 10.46 -0.40 -2.84
N PHE A 21 10.12 0.85 -2.49
CA PHE A 21 10.49 2.01 -3.30
C PHE A 21 11.29 3.10 -2.55
N GLY A 22 11.41 3.01 -1.22
CA GLY A 22 12.07 4.04 -0.41
C GLY A 22 11.33 5.38 -0.40
N LEU A 23 9.99 5.36 -0.52
CA LEU A 23 9.15 6.54 -0.47
C LEU A 23 8.88 7.02 0.96
N ASP A 24 8.48 8.28 1.10
CA ASP A 24 8.18 8.91 2.39
C ASP A 24 6.71 8.72 2.81
N TYR A 25 5.80 8.61 1.85
CA TYR A 25 4.34 8.58 2.09
C TYR A 25 3.63 7.52 1.26
N LEU A 26 2.60 6.87 1.83
CA LEU A 26 1.80 5.87 1.12
C LEU A 26 1.08 6.46 -0.11
N ARG A 27 0.73 7.75 -0.09
CA ARG A 27 0.12 8.43 -1.26
C ARG A 27 1.01 8.37 -2.50
N GLN A 28 2.33 8.32 -2.33
CA GLN A 28 3.27 8.22 -3.44
C GLN A 28 3.19 6.83 -4.11
N VAL A 29 2.80 5.78 -3.38
CA VAL A 29 2.52 4.45 -3.95
C VAL A 29 1.27 4.48 -4.83
N TYR A 30 0.21 5.15 -4.37
CA TYR A 30 -1.01 5.35 -5.18
C TYR A 30 -0.74 6.16 -6.45
N LEU A 31 0.02 7.25 -6.34
CA LEU A 31 0.40 8.07 -7.50
C LEU A 31 1.35 7.35 -8.47
N ARG A 32 2.10 6.34 -7.98
CA ARG A 32 2.95 5.50 -8.84
C ARG A 32 2.12 4.55 -9.72
N ASP A 33 1.02 4.03 -9.19
CA ASP A 33 0.07 3.21 -9.94
C ASP A 33 -0.81 4.07 -10.87
N THR A 34 -1.42 5.12 -10.32
CA THR A 34 -2.36 6.01 -11.02
C THR A 34 -2.02 7.49 -10.72
N PRO A 35 -1.29 8.19 -11.62
CA PRO A 35 -0.75 9.54 -11.37
C PRO A 35 -1.77 10.64 -11.07
N ASP A 36 -3.01 10.47 -11.52
CA ASP A 36 -4.13 11.40 -11.37
C ASP A 36 -5.17 10.91 -10.35
N MET A 37 -4.77 9.95 -9.50
CA MET A 37 -5.66 9.37 -8.49
C MET A 37 -6.22 10.46 -7.57
N SER A 38 -7.54 10.43 -7.41
CA SER A 38 -8.26 11.19 -6.41
C SER A 38 -8.98 10.21 -5.47
N GLY A 39 -9.00 10.53 -4.18
CA GLY A 39 -9.65 9.70 -3.17
C GLY A 39 -8.85 9.56 -1.89
N ARG A 40 -9.20 8.55 -1.10
CA ARG A 40 -8.56 8.26 0.18
C ARG A 40 -7.37 7.32 -0.04
N VAL A 41 -6.26 7.62 0.64
CA VAL A 41 -5.08 6.77 0.73
C VAL A 41 -5.19 5.95 2.02
N THR A 42 -5.38 4.65 1.90
CA THR A 42 -5.71 3.77 3.03
C THR A 42 -4.79 2.56 3.09
N VAL A 43 -4.72 1.95 4.27
CA VAL A 43 -4.18 0.60 4.45
C VAL A 43 -5.34 -0.38 4.64
N PRO A 44 -5.19 -1.67 4.30
CA PRO A 44 -4.03 -2.29 3.64
C PRO A 44 -3.95 -1.98 2.14
N VAL A 45 -2.77 -2.19 1.53
CA VAL A 45 -2.55 -2.16 0.08
C VAL A 45 -1.85 -3.46 -0.34
N LEU A 46 -2.47 -4.20 -1.24
CA LEU A 46 -1.85 -5.34 -1.93
C LEU A 46 -1.24 -4.84 -3.25
N TRP A 47 0.08 -4.99 -3.39
CA TRP A 47 0.85 -4.50 -4.53
C TRP A 47 1.40 -5.64 -5.39
N ASP A 48 1.23 -5.55 -6.69
CA ASP A 48 1.87 -6.44 -7.65
C ASP A 48 3.22 -5.87 -8.12
N ARG A 49 4.30 -6.58 -7.75
CA ARG A 49 5.67 -6.22 -8.11
C ARG A 49 6.01 -6.48 -9.59
N GLN A 50 5.27 -7.33 -10.28
CA GLN A 50 5.51 -7.66 -11.69
C GLN A 50 4.91 -6.60 -12.61
N THR A 51 3.63 -6.28 -12.43
CA THR A 51 2.96 -5.25 -13.27
C THR A 51 3.16 -3.83 -12.74
N GLY A 52 3.62 -3.69 -11.49
CA GLY A 52 3.85 -2.39 -10.86
C GLY A 52 2.54 -1.66 -10.56
N ARG A 53 1.52 -2.40 -10.07
CA ARG A 53 0.18 -1.88 -9.82
C ARG A 53 -0.39 -2.27 -8.47
N ILE A 54 -1.36 -1.49 -7.99
CA ILE A 54 -2.18 -1.88 -6.83
C ILE A 54 -3.18 -2.96 -7.29
N VAL A 55 -3.14 -4.12 -6.65
CA VAL A 55 -4.11 -5.20 -6.88
C VAL A 55 -5.42 -4.91 -6.16
N SER A 56 -5.34 -4.52 -4.89
CA SER A 56 -6.49 -4.15 -4.07
C SER A 56 -6.07 -3.31 -2.87
N ASN A 57 -6.94 -2.40 -2.45
CA ASN A 57 -6.88 -1.71 -1.17
C ASN A 57 -8.12 -1.99 -0.30
N GLU A 58 -8.91 -3.03 -0.64
CA GLU A 58 -10.08 -3.47 0.12
C GLU A 58 -9.71 -4.71 0.95
N SER A 59 -9.66 -4.53 2.27
CA SER A 59 -9.27 -5.56 3.22
C SER A 59 -10.14 -6.83 3.14
N ALA A 60 -11.44 -6.70 2.91
CA ALA A 60 -12.36 -7.84 2.84
C ALA A 60 -12.11 -8.70 1.60
N ASP A 61 -11.69 -8.10 0.50
CA ASP A 61 -11.36 -8.83 -0.72
C ASP A 61 -9.95 -9.42 -0.64
N ILE A 62 -8.98 -8.70 -0.07
CA ILE A 62 -7.62 -9.22 0.15
C ILE A 62 -7.66 -10.50 0.98
N ILE A 63 -8.43 -10.53 2.09
CA ILE A 63 -8.49 -11.73 2.92
C ILE A 63 -9.19 -12.90 2.21
N ARG A 64 -10.18 -12.63 1.35
CA ARG A 64 -10.80 -13.68 0.51
C ARG A 64 -9.83 -14.23 -0.52
N MET A 65 -9.03 -13.37 -1.16
CA MET A 65 -7.97 -13.81 -2.08
C MET A 65 -6.97 -14.70 -1.35
N PHE A 66 -6.49 -14.29 -0.17
CA PHE A 66 -5.52 -15.05 0.61
C PHE A 66 -6.06 -16.38 1.13
N ASN A 67 -7.38 -16.49 1.33
CA ASN A 67 -8.00 -17.73 1.80
C ASN A 67 -8.06 -18.86 0.76
N SER A 68 -7.76 -18.61 -0.52
CA SER A 68 -7.86 -19.67 -1.54
C SER A 68 -6.92 -19.55 -2.74
N ALA A 69 -6.41 -18.37 -3.07
CA ALA A 69 -5.58 -18.17 -4.27
C ALA A 69 -4.23 -18.91 -4.21
N PHE A 70 -3.85 -19.47 -3.05
CA PHE A 70 -2.56 -20.10 -2.79
C PHE A 70 -2.67 -21.53 -2.25
N ASP A 71 -3.85 -22.16 -2.30
CA ASP A 71 -4.09 -23.47 -1.67
C ASP A 71 -3.40 -24.66 -2.36
N GLY A 72 -3.04 -24.53 -3.64
CA GLY A 72 -2.32 -25.56 -4.41
C GLY A 72 -3.19 -26.69 -4.96
#